data_AF-A0A3R6KR20-F1
#
_entry.id   AF-A0A3R6KR20-F1
#
_cell.length_a   1.000
_cell.length_b   1.000
_cell.length_c   1.000
_cell.angle_alpha   90.00
_cell.angle_beta   90.00
_cell.angle_gamma   90.00
#
_symmetry.space_group_name_H-M   'P 1'
#
loop_
_entity.id
_entity.type
_entity.pdbx_description
1 polymer ?
#
loop_
_entity_poly.entity_id
_entity_poly.type
_entity_poly.pdbx_seq_one_letter_code
_entity_poly.pdbx_strand_id
1 'polypeptide(L)'
;MNKWLTKGLNVLSMATLVVGIGMICSCSCGKIETPNDVKYLSEFQEINFESNENWLTSDNLSLYVDYSTCMAQALKTSPFFSDMIPSLTAATKNFYSIKGDSIKKETGKVFTLLSSIQETNYADILTAAENIVEGNSEGVLLTDGEYYEPTVAKSHVNDPYLKDVFGKWLKKGHDIYVVAEPYKEAYNGSVFDKKRFYFLFTDSRVPNNIYDRILQCVDMKKYPNVDIYHMSVSHPTIMAEGTYSKPDGDLAAIVDGYGNFEIQNWSIDWNSIQNIYLNANVDENGNPLPTGKPIISGLESTYFL
;
A
#
# COMPACT_ATOMS: atom_id res chain seq x y z
N MET A 1 74.27 -11.56 -0.66
CA MET A 1 75.12 -12.48 -1.46
C MET A 1 74.19 -13.53 -2.08
N ASN A 2 73.58 -13.25 -3.23
CA ASN A 2 74.05 -13.62 -4.58
C ASN A 2 74.23 -15.15 -4.75
N LYS A 3 73.40 -15.80 -5.58
CA LYS A 3 73.72 -16.04 -7.02
C LYS A 3 72.63 -16.84 -7.77
N TRP A 4 72.26 -16.32 -8.95
CA TRP A 4 71.90 -17.02 -10.21
C TRP A 4 70.49 -17.61 -10.31
N LEU A 5 69.53 -17.15 -11.14
CA LEU A 5 69.50 -16.74 -12.57
C LEU A 5 69.96 -17.81 -13.59
N THR A 6 68.94 -18.28 -14.33
CA THR A 6 68.85 -18.56 -15.80
C THR A 6 69.45 -19.84 -16.42
N LYS A 7 68.58 -20.73 -16.93
CA LYS A 7 68.19 -20.91 -18.37
C LYS A 7 67.61 -22.30 -18.66
N GLY A 8 66.57 -22.36 -19.49
CA GLY A 8 66.09 -23.62 -20.09
C GLY A 8 64.68 -23.52 -20.70
N LEU A 9 64.57 -22.81 -21.83
CA LEU A 9 63.39 -22.71 -22.69
C LEU A 9 63.10 -24.03 -23.41
N ASN A 10 61.82 -24.44 -23.52
CA ASN A 10 61.14 -24.96 -24.72
C ASN A 10 59.72 -25.46 -24.30
N VAL A 11 58.66 -24.69 -24.54
CA VAL A 11 57.78 -24.75 -25.73
C VAL A 11 57.05 -26.10 -25.84
N LEU A 12 55.77 -26.17 -25.47
CA LEU A 12 54.61 -26.30 -26.40
C LEU A 12 53.30 -26.66 -25.66
N SER A 13 52.19 -26.13 -26.20
CA SER A 13 50.78 -26.55 -26.12
C SER A 13 49.88 -26.05 -24.97
N MET A 14 49.18 -24.95 -25.27
CA MET A 14 47.71 -24.76 -25.17
C MET A 14 46.93 -25.84 -24.40
N ALA A 15 46.36 -25.43 -23.25
CA ALA A 15 45.00 -25.79 -22.86
C ALA A 15 44.49 -24.74 -21.84
N THR A 16 43.82 -23.72 -22.37
CA THR A 16 42.90 -22.85 -21.64
C THR A 16 41.74 -23.68 -21.09
N LEU A 17 41.61 -23.76 -19.77
CA LEU A 17 40.30 -23.90 -19.13
C LEU A 17 40.31 -23.06 -17.85
N VAL A 18 39.96 -21.79 -18.01
CA VAL A 18 39.61 -20.89 -16.91
C VAL A 18 38.24 -21.34 -16.39
N VAL A 19 38.23 -22.18 -15.36
CA VAL A 19 37.07 -22.36 -14.48
C VAL A 19 37.37 -21.53 -13.25
N GLY A 20 36.73 -20.37 -13.14
CA GLY A 20 36.91 -19.49 -12.00
C GLY A 20 36.79 -18.02 -12.37
N ILE A 21 35.65 -17.62 -12.91
CA ILE A 21 35.23 -16.22 -12.88
C ILE A 21 33.83 -16.18 -12.26
N GLY A 22 33.83 -16.16 -10.92
CA GLY A 22 32.85 -15.36 -10.20
C GLY A 22 33.21 -13.90 -10.41
N MET A 23 32.54 -13.25 -11.36
CA MET A 23 32.37 -11.80 -11.42
C MET A 23 30.92 -11.58 -10.99
N ILE A 24 30.63 -11.47 -9.68
CA ILE A 24 30.54 -10.18 -8.98
C ILE A 24 30.81 -8.99 -9.92
N CYS A 25 29.77 -8.58 -10.65
CA CYS A 25 29.72 -7.28 -11.31
C CYS A 25 28.50 -6.53 -10.75
N SER A 26 28.72 -5.78 -9.68
CA SER A 26 27.85 -4.66 -9.28
C SER A 26 27.87 -3.61 -10.39
N CYS A 27 26.67 -3.21 -10.85
CA CYS A 27 26.26 -1.90 -11.37
C CYS A 27 25.28 -1.99 -12.57
N SER A 28 24.13 -2.61 -12.34
CA SER A 28 22.85 -2.24 -12.96
C SER A 28 21.76 -2.71 -12.02
N CYS A 29 21.16 -1.82 -11.24
CA CYS A 29 20.16 -2.21 -10.25
C CYS A 29 18.97 -2.91 -10.92
N GLY A 30 18.90 -4.23 -10.71
CA GLY A 30 17.66 -4.92 -10.35
C GLY A 30 16.94 -5.72 -11.43
N LYS A 31 17.53 -6.02 -12.59
CA LYS A 31 16.87 -6.86 -13.60
C LYS A 31 17.81 -7.91 -14.18
N ILE A 32 17.43 -9.19 -14.07
CA ILE A 32 18.11 -10.31 -14.74
C ILE A 32 17.38 -10.63 -16.05
N GLU A 33 18.10 -11.09 -17.07
CA GLU A 33 17.48 -11.45 -18.36
C GLU A 33 16.49 -12.63 -18.22
N THR A 34 15.47 -12.67 -19.08
CA THR A 34 14.49 -13.75 -19.11
C THR A 34 15.18 -15.11 -19.31
N PRO A 35 15.00 -16.08 -18.39
CA PRO A 35 15.70 -17.34 -18.48
C PRO A 35 15.15 -18.24 -19.58
N ASN A 36 16.03 -19.04 -20.18
CA ASN A 36 15.66 -20.02 -21.22
C ASN A 36 15.08 -21.34 -20.65
N ASP A 37 15.09 -21.51 -19.33
CA ASP A 37 14.62 -22.71 -18.65
C ASP A 37 13.59 -22.32 -17.59
N VAL A 38 12.44 -23.00 -17.62
CA VAL A 38 11.26 -22.76 -16.78
C VAL A 38 11.61 -22.77 -15.30
N LYS A 39 12.58 -23.60 -14.86
CA LYS A 39 12.95 -23.72 -13.45
C LYS A 39 13.51 -22.43 -12.82
N TYR A 40 13.98 -21.49 -13.65
CA TYR A 40 14.50 -20.20 -13.19
C TYR A 40 13.48 -19.06 -13.31
N LEU A 41 12.27 -19.31 -13.83
CA LEU A 41 11.26 -18.26 -14.01
C LEU A 41 10.74 -17.72 -12.67
N SER A 42 10.69 -18.54 -11.62
CA SER A 42 10.33 -18.07 -10.26
C SER A 42 11.35 -17.06 -9.74
N GLU A 43 12.63 -17.40 -9.79
CA GLU A 43 13.72 -16.50 -9.37
C GLU A 43 13.77 -15.23 -10.25
N PHE A 44 13.52 -15.36 -11.56
CA PHE A 44 13.38 -14.23 -12.46
C PHE A 44 12.20 -13.32 -12.09
N GLN A 45 11.05 -13.87 -11.72
CA GLN A 45 9.89 -13.12 -11.25
C GLN A 45 10.23 -12.34 -9.98
N GLU A 46 10.84 -13.01 -8.98
CA GLU A 46 11.27 -12.38 -7.73
C GLU A 46 12.25 -11.23 -8.00
N ILE A 47 13.29 -11.44 -8.80
CA ILE A 47 14.31 -10.41 -9.01
C ILE A 47 13.81 -9.22 -9.84
N ASN A 48 12.93 -9.44 -10.83
CA ASN A 48 12.53 -8.41 -11.79
C ASN A 48 11.17 -7.75 -11.50
N PHE A 49 10.28 -8.46 -10.79
CA PHE A 49 8.87 -8.13 -10.68
C PHE A 49 8.30 -8.25 -9.27
N GLU A 50 8.95 -8.91 -8.29
CA GLU A 50 8.69 -8.54 -6.90
C GLU A 50 9.14 -7.09 -6.78
N SER A 51 8.13 -6.23 -6.66
CA SER A 51 8.29 -4.83 -6.36
C SER A 51 9.25 -4.73 -5.16
N ASN A 52 10.11 -3.71 -5.16
CA ASN A 52 10.54 -3.06 -3.92
C ASN A 52 9.29 -2.44 -3.30
N GLU A 53 8.37 -3.30 -2.90
CA GLU A 53 7.04 -2.97 -2.52
C GLU A 53 7.24 -2.27 -1.19
N ASN A 54 6.85 -1.00 -1.12
CA ASN A 54 7.17 -0.17 0.03
C ASN A 54 6.23 -0.50 1.18
N TRP A 55 6.13 -1.76 1.60
CA TRP A 55 5.16 -2.22 2.60
C TRP A 55 5.29 -1.39 3.87
N LEU A 56 4.15 -1.05 4.45
CA LEU A 56 4.14 -0.48 5.78
C LEU A 56 4.60 -1.55 6.78
N THR A 57 5.41 -1.12 7.74
CA THR A 57 5.78 -1.90 8.91
C THR A 57 4.51 -2.23 9.68
N SER A 58 4.20 -3.52 9.76
CA SER A 58 3.02 -4.03 10.46
C SER A 58 3.17 -3.89 11.98
N ASP A 59 2.03 -3.80 12.67
CA ASP A 59 1.93 -3.68 14.14
C ASP A 59 2.79 -2.57 14.77
N ASN A 60 2.99 -1.44 14.06
CA ASN A 60 3.75 -0.30 14.56
C ASN A 60 3.00 1.04 14.39
N LEU A 61 1.69 1.04 14.64
CA LEU A 61 0.86 2.21 14.37
C LEU A 61 1.26 3.43 15.20
N SER A 62 1.35 4.58 14.54
CA SER A 62 1.56 5.88 15.16
C SER A 62 0.26 6.68 15.18
N LEU A 63 -0.22 7.02 16.39
CA LEU A 63 -1.44 7.78 16.61
C LEU A 63 -1.08 9.23 16.95
N TYR A 64 -1.56 10.16 16.13
CA TYR A 64 -1.42 11.59 16.30
C TYR A 64 -2.79 12.17 16.71
N VAL A 65 -2.81 12.89 17.81
CA VAL A 65 -4.04 13.40 18.40
C VAL A 65 -3.93 14.89 18.58
N ASP A 66 -4.77 15.62 17.86
CA ASP A 66 -5.08 17.03 18.11
C ASP A 66 -5.78 17.19 19.45
N TYR A 67 -5.36 18.18 20.24
CA TYR A 67 -5.93 18.49 21.55
C TYR A 67 -6.99 19.60 21.48
N SER A 68 -7.59 19.84 20.32
CA SER A 68 -8.75 20.72 20.12
C SER A 68 -9.96 20.31 20.97
N THR A 69 -10.90 21.24 21.12
CA THR A 69 -12.17 21.05 21.82
C THR A 69 -12.92 19.82 21.30
N CYS A 70 -12.87 19.61 19.98
CA CYS A 70 -13.42 18.45 19.28
C CYS A 70 -12.98 17.12 19.91
N MET A 71 -11.67 16.97 20.15
CA MET A 71 -11.08 15.75 20.67
C MET A 71 -11.18 15.67 22.20
N ALA A 72 -11.05 16.81 22.90
CA ALA A 72 -11.21 16.88 24.35
C ALA A 72 -12.63 16.44 24.82
N GLN A 73 -13.64 16.65 23.97
CA GLN A 73 -15.02 16.26 24.26
C GLN A 73 -15.40 14.89 23.69
N ALA A 74 -14.62 14.32 22.77
CA ALA A 74 -15.00 13.16 21.97
C ALA A 74 -15.48 11.97 22.81
N LEU A 75 -14.72 11.57 23.83
CA LEU A 75 -15.09 10.41 24.65
C LEU A 75 -16.39 10.62 25.45
N LYS A 76 -16.77 11.88 25.72
CA LYS A 76 -17.99 12.21 26.47
C LYS A 76 -19.21 12.32 25.55
N THR A 77 -19.00 12.72 24.30
CA THR A 77 -20.08 13.12 23.38
C THR A 77 -20.30 12.14 22.23
N SER A 78 -19.34 11.25 21.96
CA SER A 78 -19.36 10.37 20.80
C SER A 78 -19.35 8.89 21.18
N PRO A 79 -20.47 8.18 20.97
CA PRO A 79 -20.51 6.72 21.03
C PRO A 79 -19.65 6.09 19.93
N PHE A 80 -19.61 6.69 18.73
CA PHE A 80 -18.78 6.22 17.63
C PHE A 80 -17.29 6.20 18.00
N PHE A 81 -16.79 7.31 18.55
CA PHE A 81 -15.42 7.39 19.04
C PHE A 81 -15.16 6.38 20.15
N SER A 82 -16.11 6.23 21.09
CA SER A 82 -16.01 5.26 22.19
C SER A 82 -15.88 3.82 21.66
N ASP A 83 -16.59 3.46 20.60
CA ASP A 83 -16.49 2.15 19.95
C ASP A 83 -15.18 1.98 19.17
N MET A 84 -14.54 3.06 18.71
CA MET A 84 -13.21 3.01 18.07
C MET A 84 -12.05 2.84 19.05
N ILE A 85 -12.21 3.28 20.30
CA ILE A 85 -11.15 3.28 21.32
C ILE A 85 -10.44 1.91 21.49
N PRO A 86 -11.13 0.75 21.52
CA PRO A 86 -10.48 -0.54 21.63
C PRO A 86 -9.49 -0.81 20.50
N SER A 87 -9.88 -0.55 19.24
CA SER A 87 -9.04 -0.75 18.06
C SER A 87 -7.81 0.15 18.09
N LEU A 88 -8.00 1.44 18.42
CA LEU A 88 -6.90 2.40 18.57
C LEU A 88 -5.95 1.98 19.69
N THR A 89 -6.48 1.63 20.86
CA THR A 89 -5.69 1.23 22.03
C THR A 89 -4.86 -0.02 21.75
N ALA A 90 -5.41 -0.99 21.02
CA ALA A 90 -4.71 -2.22 20.68
C ALA A 90 -3.62 -2.02 19.61
N ALA A 91 -3.86 -1.16 18.62
CA ALA A 91 -2.96 -0.98 17.48
C ALA A 91 -1.80 -0.02 17.77
N THR A 92 -2.05 1.06 18.52
CA THR A 92 -1.07 2.15 18.72
C THR A 92 0.17 1.70 19.50
N LYS A 93 1.34 1.88 18.89
CA LYS A 93 2.65 1.73 19.56
C LYS A 93 3.30 3.08 19.88
N ASN A 94 3.01 4.09 19.09
CA ASN A 94 3.54 5.44 19.27
C ASN A 94 2.38 6.42 19.37
N PHE A 95 2.27 7.12 20.50
CA PHE A 95 1.24 8.16 20.70
C PHE A 95 1.91 9.53 20.64
N TYR A 96 1.35 10.43 19.84
CA TYR A 96 1.80 11.80 19.71
C TYR A 96 0.66 12.76 20.00
N SER A 97 0.88 13.70 20.93
CA SER A 97 -0.03 14.83 21.14
C SER A 97 0.39 16.00 20.27
N ILE A 98 -0.58 16.68 19.65
CA ILE A 98 -0.41 17.93 18.93
C ILE A 98 -1.02 19.04 19.79
N LYS A 99 -0.17 19.89 20.38
CA LYS A 99 -0.57 20.96 21.30
C LYS A 99 0.03 22.26 20.80
N GLY A 100 -0.76 23.07 20.08
CA GLY A 100 -0.23 24.21 19.34
C GLY A 100 0.71 23.76 18.22
N ASP A 101 1.89 24.38 18.17
CA ASP A 101 3.00 24.05 17.25
C ASP A 101 3.85 22.86 17.74
N SER A 102 3.54 22.29 18.91
CA SER A 102 4.34 21.26 19.54
C SER A 102 3.74 19.87 19.33
N ILE A 103 4.41 19.05 18.52
CA ILE A 103 4.14 17.61 18.39
C ILE A 103 5.09 16.84 19.32
N LYS A 104 4.53 16.12 20.29
CA LYS A 104 5.32 15.38 21.30
C LYS A 104 4.88 13.94 21.41
N LYS A 105 5.87 13.04 21.41
CA LYS A 105 5.64 11.63 21.75
C LYS A 105 5.32 11.53 23.24
N GLU A 106 4.16 10.97 23.57
CA GLU A 106 3.72 10.79 24.94
C GLU A 106 4.04 9.36 25.41
N THR A 107 4.16 9.21 26.74
CA THR A 107 4.34 7.91 27.38
C THR A 107 3.14 7.60 28.25
N GLY A 108 2.64 6.37 28.19
CA GLY A 108 1.48 5.94 28.98
C GLY A 108 0.58 4.97 28.22
N LYS A 109 -0.53 4.61 28.85
CA LYS A 109 -1.57 3.78 28.23
C LYS A 109 -2.41 4.64 27.29
N VAL A 110 -2.59 4.19 26.05
CA VAL A 110 -3.33 4.91 25.00
C VAL A 110 -4.74 5.31 25.45
N PHE A 111 -5.49 4.38 26.05
CA PHE A 111 -6.80 4.68 26.63
C PHE A 111 -6.77 5.85 27.61
N THR A 112 -5.80 5.84 28.54
CA THR A 112 -5.65 6.90 29.53
C THR A 112 -5.37 8.24 28.86
N LEU A 113 -4.43 8.27 27.91
CA LEU A 113 -4.06 9.48 27.16
C LEU A 113 -5.27 10.06 26.40
N LEU A 114 -6.05 9.21 25.71
CA LEU A 114 -7.27 9.62 25.00
C LEU A 114 -8.37 10.11 25.95
N SER A 115 -8.48 9.53 27.14
CA SER A 115 -9.49 9.93 28.14
C SER A 115 -9.14 11.21 28.91
N SER A 116 -7.88 11.67 28.85
CA SER A 116 -7.36 12.79 29.62
C SER A 116 -6.96 14.00 28.77
N ILE A 117 -7.48 14.11 27.55
CA ILE A 117 -7.20 15.23 26.65
C ILE A 117 -7.69 16.53 27.30
N GLN A 118 -6.79 17.50 27.42
CA GLN A 118 -7.10 18.86 27.86
C GLN A 118 -7.01 19.79 26.66
N GLU A 119 -8.07 20.57 26.46
CA GLU A 119 -8.18 21.49 25.33
C GLU A 119 -6.94 22.38 25.22
N THR A 120 -6.36 22.42 24.03
CA THR A 120 -5.31 23.35 23.66
C THR A 120 -5.73 24.07 22.39
N ASN A 121 -5.57 25.39 22.38
CA ASN A 121 -5.81 26.17 21.18
C ASN A 121 -4.75 25.82 20.12
N TYR A 122 -5.21 25.64 18.88
CA TYR A 122 -4.38 25.36 17.71
C TYR A 122 -3.67 23.98 17.75
N ALA A 123 -3.53 23.39 16.56
CA ALA A 123 -2.75 22.18 16.34
C ALA A 123 -2.03 22.26 14.98
N ASP A 124 -0.74 21.93 14.97
CA ASP A 124 0.03 21.79 13.73
C ASP A 124 -0.26 20.45 13.03
N ILE A 125 -1.44 20.39 12.41
CA ILE A 125 -1.97 19.22 11.71
C ILE A 125 -1.11 18.85 10.50
N LEU A 126 -0.61 19.86 9.77
CA LEU A 126 0.19 19.63 8.55
C LEU A 126 1.48 18.90 8.89
N THR A 127 2.27 19.39 9.84
CA THR A 127 3.51 18.73 10.25
C THR A 127 3.25 17.34 10.82
N ALA A 128 2.13 17.11 11.52
CA ALA A 128 1.75 15.77 11.98
C ALA A 128 1.48 14.82 10.82
N ALA A 129 0.76 15.27 9.80
CA ALA A 129 0.50 14.48 8.60
C ALA A 129 1.77 14.23 7.78
N GLU A 130 2.68 15.20 7.69
CA GLU A 130 4.01 15.03 7.10
C GLU A 130 4.83 13.97 7.83
N ASN A 131 4.88 14.00 9.17
CA ASN A 131 5.56 12.99 9.98
C ASN A 131 5.01 11.57 9.73
N ILE A 132 3.69 11.43 9.57
CA ILE A 132 3.06 10.14 9.22
C ILE A 132 3.58 9.66 7.85
N VAL A 133 3.55 10.55 6.85
CA VAL A 133 3.92 10.19 5.48
C VAL A 133 5.41 9.96 5.28
N GLU A 134 6.26 10.62 6.06
CA GLU A 134 7.70 10.33 6.10
C GLU A 134 8.02 9.02 6.81
N GLY A 135 7.13 8.58 7.72
CA GLY A 135 7.17 7.27 8.35
C GLY A 135 7.00 6.10 7.37
N ASN A 136 7.25 4.90 7.88
CA ASN A 136 7.11 3.64 7.16
C ASN A 136 6.16 2.66 7.87
N SER A 137 5.19 3.17 8.63
CA SER A 137 4.19 2.39 9.37
C SER A 137 2.81 3.02 9.18
N GLU A 138 1.76 2.31 9.58
CA GLU A 138 0.42 2.90 9.64
C GLU A 138 0.39 4.14 10.57
N GLY A 139 -0.44 5.11 10.20
CA GLY A 139 -0.64 6.34 10.94
C GLY A 139 -2.11 6.69 11.08
N VAL A 140 -2.51 7.21 12.23
CA VAL A 140 -3.85 7.75 12.45
C VAL A 140 -3.73 9.17 12.94
N LEU A 141 -4.50 10.08 12.35
CA LEU A 141 -4.60 11.46 12.77
C LEU A 141 -6.05 11.77 13.18
N LEU A 142 -6.24 12.10 14.45
CA LEU A 142 -7.51 12.49 15.05
C LEU A 142 -7.54 14.02 15.18
N THR A 143 -8.51 14.69 14.57
CA THR A 143 -8.57 16.16 14.54
C THR A 143 -9.95 16.71 14.17
N ASP A 144 -10.17 18.01 14.39
CA ASP A 144 -11.26 18.77 13.77
C ASP A 144 -10.96 19.23 12.33
N GLY A 145 -9.72 19.07 11.86
CA GLY A 145 -9.30 19.38 10.49
C GLY A 145 -9.14 20.88 10.20
N GLU A 146 -9.25 21.74 11.22
CA GLU A 146 -9.19 23.19 11.05
C GLU A 146 -7.76 23.65 10.75
N TYR A 147 -7.56 24.24 9.57
CA TYR A 147 -6.28 24.85 9.22
C TYR A 147 -6.14 26.22 9.89
N TYR A 148 -5.09 26.41 10.67
CA TYR A 148 -4.80 27.66 11.36
C TYR A 148 -3.66 28.42 10.69
N GLU A 149 -3.94 29.66 10.27
CA GLU A 149 -2.92 30.62 9.83
C GLU A 149 -2.75 31.74 10.86
N PRO A 150 -1.57 31.90 11.48
CA PRO A 150 -1.30 32.98 12.41
C PRO A 150 -1.22 34.37 11.73
N THR A 151 -1.11 34.44 10.40
CA THR A 151 -0.99 35.69 9.65
C THR A 151 -2.30 36.12 9.00
N VAL A 152 -2.71 37.37 9.24
CA VAL A 152 -3.98 38.03 8.85
C VAL A 152 -4.21 38.13 7.31
N ALA A 153 -3.45 37.43 6.48
CA ALA A 153 -3.66 37.36 5.05
C ALA A 153 -4.73 36.31 4.72
N LYS A 154 -6.00 36.75 4.67
CA LYS A 154 -7.15 35.97 4.17
C LYS A 154 -6.87 35.36 2.77
N SER A 155 -6.31 34.15 2.66
CA SER A 155 -6.05 33.61 1.33
C SER A 155 -6.02 32.07 1.17
N HIS A 156 -6.73 31.27 1.97
CA HIS A 156 -6.75 29.82 1.72
C HIS A 156 -8.16 29.18 1.86
N VAL A 157 -9.22 29.90 1.47
CA VAL A 157 -10.62 29.39 1.55
C VAL A 157 -10.86 28.16 0.64
N ASN A 158 -9.94 27.82 -0.26
CA ASN A 158 -10.03 26.66 -1.15
C ASN A 158 -8.68 25.94 -1.34
N ASP A 159 -7.77 26.04 -0.37
CA ASP A 159 -6.48 25.35 -0.46
C ASP A 159 -6.54 24.03 0.33
N PRO A 160 -6.59 22.87 -0.33
CA PRO A 160 -6.54 21.58 0.36
C PRO A 160 -5.12 21.37 0.91
N TYR A 161 -4.83 21.93 2.09
CA TYR A 161 -3.47 21.94 2.68
C TYR A 161 -2.86 20.55 2.89
N LEU A 162 -3.67 19.49 2.98
CA LEU A 162 -3.21 18.09 3.07
C LEU A 162 -2.98 17.42 1.71
N LYS A 163 -3.26 18.09 0.59
CA LYS A 163 -3.17 17.53 -0.77
C LYS A 163 -1.79 16.93 -1.06
N ASP A 164 -0.73 17.65 -0.72
CA ASP A 164 0.63 17.19 -1.03
C ASP A 164 1.02 16.01 -0.14
N VAL A 165 0.58 15.98 1.11
CA VAL A 165 0.75 14.87 2.03
C VAL A 165 0.03 13.62 1.51
N PHE A 166 -1.25 13.76 1.14
CA PHE A 166 -2.03 12.66 0.59
C PHE A 166 -1.44 12.16 -0.73
N GLY A 167 -1.05 13.07 -1.62
CA GLY A 167 -0.42 12.74 -2.89
C GLY A 167 0.90 11.98 -2.72
N LYS A 168 1.73 12.35 -1.73
CA LYS A 168 2.97 11.62 -1.39
C LYS A 168 2.67 10.21 -0.90
N TRP A 169 1.67 10.04 -0.02
CA TRP A 169 1.28 8.72 0.50
C TRP A 169 0.72 7.80 -0.57
N LEU A 170 -0.23 8.31 -1.36
CA LEU A 170 -0.87 7.57 -2.46
C LEU A 170 0.16 7.13 -3.52
N LYS A 171 1.13 7.99 -3.86
CA LYS A 171 2.22 7.64 -4.80
C LYS A 171 3.12 6.49 -4.31
N LYS A 172 3.11 6.16 -3.01
CA LYS A 172 3.80 4.99 -2.45
C LYS A 172 3.00 3.69 -2.61
N GLY A 173 1.79 3.73 -3.17
CA GLY A 173 0.92 2.55 -3.29
C GLY A 173 -0.02 2.36 -2.10
N HIS A 174 -0.08 3.31 -1.16
CA HIS A 174 -0.82 3.17 0.09
C HIS A 174 -2.25 3.74 0.01
N ASP A 175 -3.02 3.48 1.06
CA ASP A 175 -4.42 3.87 1.19
C ASP A 175 -4.62 4.97 2.25
N ILE A 176 -5.64 5.80 2.06
CA ILE A 176 -6.11 6.74 3.07
C ILE A 176 -7.62 6.55 3.24
N TYR A 177 -8.06 6.27 4.46
CA TYR A 177 -9.46 6.39 4.83
C TYR A 177 -9.68 7.70 5.57
N VAL A 178 -10.73 8.42 5.22
CA VAL A 178 -11.19 9.63 5.92
C VAL A 178 -12.56 9.32 6.49
N VAL A 179 -12.61 9.17 7.81
CA VAL A 179 -13.88 9.05 8.53
C VAL A 179 -14.28 10.44 9.01
N ALA A 180 -15.49 10.88 8.68
CA ALA A 180 -16.01 12.20 9.03
C ALA A 180 -17.28 12.04 9.89
N GLU A 181 -17.12 12.24 11.19
CA GLU A 181 -18.20 12.14 12.17
C GLU A 181 -18.80 13.52 12.46
N PRO A 182 -20.11 13.72 12.31
CA PRO A 182 -20.76 14.97 12.70
C PRO A 182 -20.80 15.11 14.23
N TYR A 183 -20.48 16.31 14.73
CA TYR A 183 -20.63 16.65 16.14
C TYR A 183 -21.08 18.10 16.29
N LYS A 184 -21.57 18.43 17.49
CA LYS A 184 -22.02 19.78 17.85
C LYS A 184 -21.06 20.40 18.84
N GLU A 185 -20.59 21.60 18.55
CA GLU A 185 -19.71 22.37 19.42
C GLU A 185 -20.42 23.60 19.96
N ALA A 186 -20.40 23.79 21.28
CA ALA A 186 -20.93 24.99 21.91
C ALA A 186 -19.81 26.03 22.06
N TYR A 187 -19.99 27.20 21.44
CA TYR A 187 -19.05 28.32 21.55
C TYR A 187 -19.81 29.64 21.75
N ASN A 188 -19.46 30.37 22.81
CA ASN A 188 -20.09 31.65 23.19
C ASN A 188 -21.64 31.65 23.21
N GLY A 189 -22.24 30.56 23.69
CA GLY A 189 -23.70 30.41 23.79
C GLY A 189 -24.41 29.98 22.50
N SER A 190 -23.67 29.85 21.40
CA SER A 190 -24.15 29.30 20.12
C SER A 190 -23.68 27.87 19.94
N VAL A 191 -24.44 27.07 19.18
CA VAL A 191 -24.09 25.70 18.83
C VAL A 191 -23.80 25.62 17.34
N PHE A 192 -22.66 25.05 16.97
CA PHE A 192 -22.18 24.91 15.61
C PHE A 192 -22.14 23.44 15.20
N ASP A 193 -22.63 23.12 14.01
CA ASP A 193 -22.47 21.80 13.42
C ASP A 193 -21.09 21.70 12.77
N LYS A 194 -20.27 20.78 13.28
CA LYS A 194 -18.89 20.54 12.83
C LYS A 194 -18.68 19.07 12.52
N LYS A 195 -17.49 18.74 11.99
CA LYS A 195 -17.06 17.36 11.71
C LYS A 195 -15.78 17.06 12.49
N ARG A 196 -15.72 15.86 13.07
CA ARG A 196 -14.52 15.26 13.62
C ARG A 196 -13.96 14.31 12.58
N PHE A 197 -12.68 14.45 12.27
CA PHE A 197 -12.01 13.66 11.25
C PHE A 197 -11.07 12.64 11.87
N TYR A 198 -11.09 11.45 11.27
CA TYR A 198 -10.16 10.37 11.52
C TYR A 198 -9.49 10.04 10.19
N PHE A 199 -8.28 10.54 10.00
CA PHE A 199 -7.48 10.21 8.82
C PHE A 199 -6.66 8.96 9.14
N LEU A 200 -6.98 7.86 8.45
CA LEU A 200 -6.28 6.59 8.59
C LEU A 200 -5.34 6.41 7.39
N PHE A 201 -4.06 6.63 7.62
CA PHE A 201 -2.99 6.36 6.67
C PHE A 201 -2.58 4.90 6.82
N THR A 202 -2.95 4.08 5.84
CA THR A 202 -2.82 2.63 5.93
C THR A 202 -2.52 2.03 4.56
N ASP A 203 -2.59 0.72 4.43
CA ASP A 203 -2.41 -0.02 3.19
C ASP A 203 -3.29 -1.27 3.23
N SER A 204 -4.19 -1.40 2.27
CA SER A 204 -5.12 -2.52 2.12
C SER A 204 -4.40 -3.86 1.92
N ARG A 205 -3.13 -3.85 1.51
CA ARG A 205 -2.29 -5.05 1.39
C ARG A 205 -1.76 -5.53 2.74
N VAL A 206 -1.76 -4.68 3.77
CA VAL A 206 -1.33 -5.05 5.12
C VAL A 206 -2.47 -5.82 5.81
N PRO A 207 -2.28 -7.08 6.21
CA PRO A 207 -3.33 -7.86 6.87
C PRO A 207 -3.71 -7.24 8.21
N ASN A 208 -5.02 -7.17 8.48
CA ASN A 208 -5.56 -6.65 9.74
C ASN A 208 -5.03 -5.24 10.04
N ASN A 209 -5.10 -4.38 9.02
CA ASN A 209 -4.73 -2.97 9.11
C ASN A 209 -5.67 -2.21 10.05
N ILE A 210 -5.37 -0.94 10.34
CA ILE A 210 -6.15 -0.16 11.30
C ILE A 210 -7.62 -0.02 10.92
N TYR A 211 -7.94 0.08 9.63
CA TYR A 211 -9.32 0.18 9.17
C TYR A 211 -10.08 -1.12 9.46
N ASP A 212 -9.49 -2.28 9.14
CA ASP A 212 -10.05 -3.59 9.47
C ASP A 212 -10.28 -3.76 10.97
N ARG A 213 -9.30 -3.35 11.79
CA ARG A 213 -9.39 -3.41 13.26
C ARG A 213 -10.53 -2.54 13.79
N ILE A 214 -10.79 -1.39 13.16
CA ILE A 214 -11.93 -0.53 13.53
C ILE A 214 -13.25 -1.25 13.20
N LEU A 215 -13.38 -1.83 12.01
CA LEU A 215 -14.60 -2.54 11.61
C LEU A 215 -14.90 -3.77 12.47
N GLN A 216 -13.90 -4.36 13.13
CA GLN A 216 -14.10 -5.44 14.11
C GLN A 216 -14.78 -4.97 15.40
N CYS A 217 -14.60 -3.70 15.79
CA CYS A 217 -15.15 -3.13 17.02
C CYS A 217 -16.37 -2.23 16.78
N VAL A 218 -16.47 -1.64 15.59
CA VAL A 218 -17.48 -0.65 15.25
C VAL A 218 -18.48 -1.23 14.24
N ASP A 219 -19.73 -1.34 14.66
CA ASP A 219 -20.83 -1.63 13.73
C ASP A 219 -21.28 -0.33 13.06
N MET A 220 -20.77 -0.08 11.86
CA MET A 220 -21.05 1.13 11.07
C MET A 220 -22.56 1.38 10.85
N LYS A 221 -23.39 0.34 10.87
CA LYS A 221 -24.85 0.49 10.71
C LYS A 221 -25.50 1.25 11.86
N LYS A 222 -24.86 1.29 13.04
CA LYS A 222 -25.30 2.10 14.18
C LYS A 222 -25.05 3.60 13.99
N TYR A 223 -24.22 3.96 13.01
CA TYR A 223 -23.71 5.31 12.82
C TYR A 223 -23.96 5.82 11.39
N PRO A 224 -25.24 5.90 10.94
CA PRO A 224 -25.57 6.22 9.55
C PRO A 224 -25.19 7.64 9.11
N ASN A 225 -24.85 8.52 10.05
CA ASN A 225 -24.44 9.89 9.78
C ASN A 225 -22.91 10.06 9.75
N VAL A 226 -22.14 8.97 9.95
CA VAL A 226 -20.69 8.97 9.82
C VAL A 226 -20.36 8.63 8.38
N ASP A 227 -19.67 9.56 7.71
CA ASP A 227 -19.24 9.38 6.33
C ASP A 227 -17.85 8.73 6.31
N ILE A 228 -17.61 7.78 5.40
CA ILE A 228 -16.28 7.21 5.15
C ILE A 228 -15.93 7.45 3.69
N TYR A 229 -14.76 8.01 3.47
CA TYR A 229 -14.15 8.16 2.15
C TYR A 229 -12.89 7.33 2.09
N HIS A 230 -12.70 6.55 1.03
CA HIS A 230 -11.49 5.77 0.80
C HIS A 230 -10.79 6.32 -0.44
N MET A 231 -9.52 6.69 -0.27
CA MET A 231 -8.61 7.05 -1.35
C MET A 231 -7.58 5.95 -1.48
N SER A 232 -7.59 5.29 -2.62
CA SER A 232 -6.64 4.26 -3.00
C SER A 232 -6.06 4.61 -4.36
N VAL A 233 -4.82 4.19 -4.61
CA VAL A 233 -4.31 4.09 -5.98
C VAL A 233 -4.66 2.76 -6.63
N SER A 234 -5.50 1.95 -5.96
CA SER A 234 -6.07 0.67 -6.37
C SER A 234 -5.23 0.00 -7.44
N HIS A 235 -4.26 -0.81 -7.04
CA HIS A 235 -3.59 -1.71 -7.96
C HIS A 235 -4.67 -2.67 -8.48
N PRO A 236 -5.18 -2.55 -9.74
CA PRO A 236 -6.01 -3.61 -10.28
C PRO A 236 -5.11 -4.84 -10.33
N THR A 237 -5.23 -5.69 -9.32
CA THR A 237 -4.52 -6.94 -9.27
C THR A 237 -5.45 -7.89 -9.99
N ILE A 238 -5.10 -8.21 -11.23
CA ILE A 238 -5.79 -9.28 -11.95
C ILE A 238 -5.35 -10.57 -11.25
N MET A 239 -6.24 -11.13 -10.45
CA MET A 239 -6.00 -12.40 -9.77
C MET A 239 -6.74 -13.50 -10.52
N ALA A 240 -6.24 -14.73 -10.44
CA ALA A 240 -7.07 -15.84 -10.86
C ALA A 240 -8.17 -16.12 -9.82
N GLU A 241 -9.27 -16.75 -10.22
CA GLU A 241 -10.31 -17.30 -9.32
C GLU A 241 -9.73 -18.30 -8.27
N GLY A 242 -8.46 -18.68 -8.41
CA GLY A 242 -7.67 -19.50 -7.49
C GLY A 242 -6.19 -19.10 -7.53
N THR A 243 -5.28 -20.07 -7.54
CA THR A 243 -3.82 -19.79 -7.61
C THR A 243 -3.31 -19.54 -9.02
N TYR A 244 -4.11 -19.83 -10.06
CA TYR A 244 -3.74 -19.70 -11.46
C TYR A 244 -4.98 -19.62 -12.38
N SER A 245 -4.82 -18.97 -13.53
CA SER A 245 -5.80 -18.75 -14.58
C SER A 245 -6.15 -20.04 -15.33
N LYS A 246 -7.16 -20.00 -16.19
CA LYS A 246 -7.64 -21.17 -16.94
C LYS A 246 -7.38 -20.96 -18.44
N PRO A 247 -6.21 -21.36 -18.95
CA PRO A 247 -5.95 -21.39 -20.39
C PRO A 247 -6.95 -22.30 -21.10
N ASP A 248 -7.26 -21.97 -22.34
CA ASP A 248 -8.12 -22.79 -23.15
C ASP A 248 -7.54 -24.20 -23.38
N GLY A 249 -8.40 -25.21 -23.41
CA GLY A 249 -7.98 -26.61 -23.51
C GLY A 249 -7.18 -26.94 -24.77
N ASP A 250 -7.38 -26.19 -25.86
CA ASP A 250 -6.66 -26.41 -27.12
C ASP A 250 -5.18 -25.98 -27.02
N LEU A 251 -4.82 -25.17 -26.02
CA LEU A 251 -3.44 -24.79 -25.73
C LEU A 251 -2.63 -25.91 -25.07
N ALA A 252 -3.30 -26.94 -24.52
CA ALA A 252 -2.69 -28.03 -23.75
C ALA A 252 -1.64 -27.52 -22.75
N ALA A 253 -1.98 -26.43 -22.04
CA ALA A 253 -1.10 -25.76 -21.11
C ALA A 253 -1.03 -26.51 -19.77
N ILE A 254 0.18 -26.68 -19.25
CA ILE A 254 0.42 -27.07 -17.86
C ILE A 254 0.66 -25.78 -17.09
N VAL A 255 -0.12 -25.54 -16.03
CA VAL A 255 -0.09 -24.28 -15.28
C VAL A 255 0.30 -24.54 -13.83
N ASP A 256 1.36 -23.85 -13.40
CA ASP A 256 1.84 -23.85 -12.02
C ASP A 256 1.59 -22.47 -11.40
N GLY A 257 0.76 -22.41 -10.35
CA GLY A 257 0.42 -21.17 -9.65
C GLY A 257 1.30 -20.91 -8.43
N TYR A 258 1.74 -19.66 -8.27
CA TYR A 258 2.62 -19.21 -7.18
C TYR A 258 1.97 -18.12 -6.31
N GLY A 259 0.65 -17.88 -6.48
CA GLY A 259 -0.11 -16.90 -5.71
C GLY A 259 -0.21 -15.55 -6.42
N ASN A 260 0.89 -14.79 -6.48
CA ASN A 260 0.96 -13.48 -7.14
C ASN A 260 1.39 -13.55 -8.62
N PHE A 261 1.82 -14.73 -9.10
CA PHE A 261 2.09 -15.00 -10.50
C PHE A 261 1.83 -16.48 -10.82
N GLU A 262 1.89 -16.82 -12.11
CA GLU A 262 1.80 -18.18 -12.60
C GLU A 262 2.81 -18.43 -13.71
N ILE A 263 3.17 -19.70 -13.88
CA ILE A 263 3.98 -20.16 -15.00
C ILE A 263 3.10 -21.08 -15.84
N GLN A 264 2.95 -20.75 -17.13
CA GLN A 264 2.26 -21.60 -18.09
C GLN A 264 3.26 -22.20 -19.07
N ASN A 265 3.30 -23.53 -19.14
CA ASN A 265 4.07 -24.26 -20.15
C ASN A 265 3.12 -24.74 -21.24
N TRP A 266 3.29 -24.21 -22.45
CA TRP A 266 2.42 -24.49 -23.59
C TRP A 266 3.04 -25.58 -24.47
N SER A 267 2.25 -26.61 -24.75
CA SER A 267 2.70 -27.72 -25.60
C SER A 267 2.64 -27.40 -27.10
N ILE A 268 2.10 -26.23 -27.45
CA ILE A 268 1.95 -25.76 -28.84
C ILE A 268 2.76 -24.48 -29.07
N ASP A 269 3.25 -24.30 -30.29
CA ASP A 269 4.04 -23.13 -30.65
C ASP A 269 3.18 -21.88 -30.89
N TRP A 270 3.84 -20.72 -30.88
CA TRP A 270 3.19 -19.43 -31.07
C TRP A 270 2.43 -19.32 -32.40
N ASN A 271 2.94 -19.84 -33.52
CA ASN A 271 2.25 -19.77 -34.80
C ASN A 271 0.96 -20.58 -34.78
N SER A 272 0.98 -21.75 -34.13
CA SER A 272 -0.21 -22.58 -33.91
C SER A 272 -1.26 -21.83 -33.08
N ILE A 273 -0.87 -21.12 -32.04
CA ILE A 273 -1.77 -20.27 -31.23
C ILE A 273 -2.36 -19.13 -32.07
N GLN A 274 -1.53 -18.44 -32.84
CA GLN A 274 -2.01 -17.39 -33.73
C GLN A 274 -3.01 -17.94 -34.75
N ASN A 275 -2.79 -19.14 -35.26
CA ASN A 275 -3.72 -19.79 -36.18
C ASN A 275 -5.06 -20.12 -35.53
N ILE A 276 -5.06 -20.62 -34.29
CA ILE A 276 -6.28 -21.03 -33.58
C ILE A 276 -7.11 -19.83 -33.10
N TYR A 277 -6.49 -18.75 -32.63
CA TYR A 277 -7.22 -17.66 -31.95
C TYR A 277 -7.17 -16.30 -32.66
N LEU A 278 -6.14 -16.02 -33.46
CA LEU A 278 -5.99 -14.72 -34.14
C LEU A 278 -6.40 -14.77 -35.63
N ASN A 279 -6.12 -15.90 -36.29
CA ASN A 279 -6.35 -16.09 -37.72
C ASN A 279 -7.56 -16.98 -38.03
N ALA A 280 -8.08 -17.73 -37.05
CA ALA A 280 -9.33 -18.49 -37.17
C ALA A 280 -10.54 -17.55 -37.11
N ASN A 281 -10.62 -16.64 -38.08
CA ASN A 281 -11.76 -15.74 -38.23
C ASN A 281 -12.87 -16.39 -39.06
N VAL A 282 -12.82 -17.70 -39.34
CA VAL A 282 -13.81 -18.38 -40.18
C VAL A 282 -14.06 -19.83 -39.78
N ASP A 283 -15.29 -20.33 -39.95
CA ASP A 283 -15.65 -21.75 -39.78
C ASP A 283 -15.14 -22.62 -40.95
N GLU A 284 -15.43 -23.93 -40.90
CA GLU A 284 -15.08 -24.91 -41.95
C GLU A 284 -15.65 -24.58 -43.35
N ASN A 285 -16.58 -23.63 -43.44
CA ASN A 285 -17.20 -23.15 -44.66
C ASN A 285 -16.73 -21.73 -45.06
N GLY A 286 -15.79 -21.13 -44.33
CA GLY A 286 -15.27 -19.79 -44.60
C GLY A 286 -16.12 -18.64 -44.02
N ASN A 287 -17.08 -18.91 -43.12
CA ASN A 287 -17.93 -17.87 -42.53
C ASN A 287 -17.35 -17.29 -41.24
N PRO A 288 -17.42 -15.97 -41.01
CA PRO A 288 -16.94 -15.34 -39.79
C PRO A 288 -17.53 -15.94 -38.51
N LEU A 289 -16.68 -16.32 -37.55
CA LEU A 289 -17.13 -16.79 -36.24
C LEU A 289 -17.71 -15.62 -35.41
N PRO A 290 -18.85 -15.78 -34.69
CA PRO A 290 -19.56 -14.67 -34.06
C PRO A 290 -18.84 -14.02 -32.86
N THR A 291 -17.95 -14.76 -32.19
CA THR A 291 -17.18 -14.30 -31.03
C THR A 291 -15.87 -15.08 -30.95
N GLY A 292 -14.74 -14.39 -30.75
CA GLY A 292 -13.46 -15.04 -30.48
C GLY A 292 -13.51 -15.84 -29.18
N LYS A 293 -12.97 -17.07 -29.19
CA LYS A 293 -12.79 -17.91 -28.00
C LYS A 293 -11.73 -17.26 -27.09
N PRO A 294 -11.93 -17.14 -25.76
CA PRO A 294 -10.90 -16.58 -24.89
C PRO A 294 -9.68 -17.51 -24.83
N ILE A 295 -8.48 -16.94 -24.97
CA ILE A 295 -7.21 -17.68 -24.86
C ILE A 295 -6.97 -18.11 -23.39
N ILE A 296 -7.30 -17.23 -22.44
CA ILE A 296 -7.20 -17.44 -20.99
C ILE A 296 -8.49 -16.92 -20.35
N SER A 297 -9.00 -17.66 -19.36
CA SER A 297 -10.20 -17.34 -18.57
C SER A 297 -9.94 -17.48 -17.07
N GLY A 298 -10.94 -17.26 -16.22
CA GLY A 298 -10.79 -17.38 -14.77
C GLY A 298 -9.91 -16.31 -14.13
N LEU A 299 -9.82 -15.14 -14.78
CA LEU A 299 -9.21 -13.93 -14.22
C LEU A 299 -10.32 -13.05 -13.63
N GLU A 300 -10.16 -12.67 -12.38
CA GLU A 300 -11.00 -11.70 -11.68
C GLU A 300 -10.21 -10.42 -11.40
N SER A 301 -10.86 -9.28 -11.67
CA SER A 301 -10.36 -7.99 -11.20
C SER A 301 -10.98 -7.74 -9.84
N THR A 302 -10.19 -7.79 -8.77
CA THR A 302 -10.66 -7.34 -7.46
C THR A 302 -10.68 -5.81 -7.45
N TYR A 303 -11.86 -5.24 -7.70
CA TYR A 303 -12.19 -3.92 -7.18
C TYR A 303 -12.65 -4.11 -5.73
N PHE A 304 -11.82 -3.76 -4.76
CA PHE A 304 -12.34 -3.50 -3.43
C PHE A 304 -13.15 -2.20 -3.54
N LEU A 305 -14.47 -2.34 -3.65
CA LEU A 305 -15.45 -1.27 -3.44
C LEU A 305 -15.77 -1.16 -1.95
#